data_AF-A0A1T4SNU6-F1
#
_entry.id   AF-A0A1T4SNU6-F1
#
_cell.length_a   1.000
_cell.length_b   1.000
_cell.length_c   1.000
_cell.angle_alpha   90.00
_cell.angle_beta   90.00
_cell.angle_gamma   90.00
#
_symmetry.space_group_name_H-M   'P 1'
#
loop_
_entity.id
_entity.type
_entity.pdbx_description
1 polymer ?
#
loop_
_entity_poly.entity_id
_entity_poly.type
_entity_poly.pdbx_seq_one_letter_code
_entity_poly.pdbx_strand_id
1 'polypeptide(L)'
;RAEAFAMKSAPLPSLIDGIGNGLGYGFVLITVAFFRELLGSGQLFGLEILPLVSNGGWYQPNGMMLLAPSAFFLIGFLIWAIRTLKPAQVEAKE
;
A
#
# COMPACT_ATOMS: atom_id res chain seq x y z
N ARG A 1 -12.22 -15.25 -6.05
CA ARG A 1 -10.87 -15.83 -5.81
C ARG A 1 -10.88 -16.76 -4.58
N ALA A 2 -11.33 -16.30 -3.41
CA ALA A 2 -11.60 -17.17 -2.24
C ALA A 2 -12.64 -18.28 -2.53
N GLU A 3 -13.70 -17.96 -3.27
CA GLU A 3 -14.77 -18.90 -3.64
C GLU A 3 -14.26 -20.10 -4.47
N ALA A 4 -13.29 -19.89 -5.36
CA ALA A 4 -12.73 -20.94 -6.20
C ALA A 4 -11.78 -21.88 -5.43
N PHE A 5 -11.12 -21.39 -4.38
CA PHE A 5 -10.20 -22.18 -3.54
C PHE A 5 -10.97 -22.94 -2.45
N ALA A 6 -11.97 -22.31 -1.84
CA ALA A 6 -12.84 -22.92 -0.82
C ALA A 6 -13.71 -24.05 -1.39
N MET A 7 -14.11 -23.98 -2.66
CA MET A 7 -14.86 -25.06 -3.32
C MET A 7 -14.02 -26.31 -3.62
N LYS A 8 -12.68 -26.22 -3.63
CA LYS A 8 -11.77 -27.30 -4.05
C LYS A 8 -10.85 -27.81 -2.94
N SER A 9 -10.85 -27.19 -1.77
CA SER A 9 -9.90 -27.44 -0.69
C SER A 9 -10.59 -27.67 0.65
N ALA A 10 -9.93 -28.35 1.58
CA ALA A 10 -10.44 -28.51 2.95
C ALA A 10 -10.61 -27.13 3.66
N PRO A 11 -11.46 -27.02 4.70
CA PRO A 11 -11.74 -25.74 5.36
C PRO A 11 -10.50 -25.04 5.94
N LEU A 12 -9.57 -25.80 6.53
CA LEU A 12 -8.37 -25.27 7.18
C LEU A 12 -7.35 -24.64 6.20
N PRO A 13 -6.94 -25.27 5.09
CA PRO A 13 -6.07 -24.63 4.10
C PRO A 13 -6.73 -23.42 3.43
N SER A 14 -8.05 -23.42 3.26
CA SER A 14 -8.79 -22.27 2.72
C SER A 14 -8.76 -21.06 3.65
N LEU A 15 -8.79 -21.29 4.97
CA LEU A 15 -8.64 -20.23 5.98
C LEU A 15 -7.25 -19.57 5.91
N ILE A 16 -6.19 -20.38 5.82
CA ILE A 16 -4.81 -19.88 5.73
C ILE A 16 -4.61 -19.06 4.45
N ASP A 17 -5.13 -19.52 3.31
CA ASP A 17 -5.11 -18.76 2.06
C ASP A 17 -5.87 -17.43 2.17
N GLY A 18 -7.05 -17.43 2.79
CA GLY A 18 -7.82 -16.22 3.05
C GLY A 18 -7.05 -15.19 3.89
N ILE A 19 -6.39 -15.64 4.96
CA ILE A 19 -5.54 -14.79 5.80
C ILE A 19 -4.36 -14.25 5.00
N GLY A 20 -3.68 -15.09 4.21
CA GLY A 20 -2.54 -14.67 3.39
C GLY A 20 -2.91 -13.57 2.40
N ASN A 21 -4.03 -13.73 1.68
CA ASN A 21 -4.53 -12.71 0.76
C ASN A 21 -4.97 -11.43 1.48
N GLY A 22 -5.64 -11.56 2.63
CA GLY A 22 -6.05 -10.42 3.45
C GLY A 22 -4.88 -9.62 3.98
N LEU A 23 -3.84 -10.29 4.48
CA LEU A 23 -2.60 -9.66 4.95
C LEU A 23 -1.84 -8.98 3.80
N GLY A 24 -1.76 -9.64 2.63
CA GLY A 24 -1.13 -9.05 1.44
C GLY A 24 -1.82 -7.77 0.99
N TYR A 25 -3.15 -7.80 0.90
CA TYR A 25 -3.94 -6.61 0.55
C TYR A 25 -3.85 -5.51 1.61
N GLY A 26 -3.97 -5.89 2.89
CA GLY A 26 -3.83 -4.97 4.02
C GLY A 26 -2.47 -4.28 4.05
N PHE A 27 -1.39 -5.02 3.77
CA PHE A 27 -0.03 -4.47 3.69
C PHE A 27 0.08 -3.39 2.60
N VAL A 28 -0.50 -3.63 1.42
CA VAL A 28 -0.52 -2.64 0.33
C VAL A 28 -1.29 -1.40 0.77
N LEU A 29 -2.47 -1.56 1.36
CA LEU A 29 -3.29 -0.44 1.82
C LEU A 29 -2.59 0.40 2.89
N ILE A 30 -1.99 -0.24 3.91
CA ILE A 30 -1.28 0.45 4.98
C ILE A 30 -0.08 1.22 4.42
N THR A 31 0.68 0.60 3.52
CA THR A 31 1.84 1.24 2.89
C THR A 31 1.42 2.48 2.08
N VAL A 32 0.37 2.37 1.27
CA VAL A 32 -0.15 3.50 0.49
C VAL A 32 -0.70 4.59 1.41
N ALA A 33 -1.46 4.23 2.44
CA ALA A 33 -2.01 5.17 3.40
C ALA A 33 -0.91 5.95 4.14
N PHE A 34 0.14 5.26 4.58
CA PHE A 34 1.29 5.87 5.26
C PHE A 34 1.90 7.01 4.44
N PHE A 35 2.22 6.76 3.16
CA PHE A 35 2.82 7.79 2.31
C PHE A 35 1.83 8.93 2.00
N ARG A 36 0.55 8.62 1.83
CA ARG A 36 -0.47 9.65 1.55
C ARG A 36 -0.72 10.54 2.76
N GLU A 37 -0.74 10.00 3.97
CA GLU A 37 -0.92 10.78 5.19
C GLU A 37 0.33 11.62 5.46
N LEU A 38 1.51 10.99 5.44
CA LEU A 38 2.76 11.68 5.71
C LEU A 38 3.04 12.81 4.72
N LEU A 39 2.89 12.55 3.42
CA LEU A 39 3.21 13.55 2.39
C LEU A 39 2.03 14.47 2.04
N GLY A 40 0.80 14.04 2.30
CA GLY A 40 -0.40 14.81 2.00
C GLY A 40 -0.77 15.80 3.10
N SER A 41 -0.68 15.38 4.36
CA SER A 41 -1.06 16.21 5.52
C SER A 41 0.09 16.46 6.50
N GLY A 42 1.26 15.84 6.32
CA GLY A 42 2.36 15.96 7.28
C GLY A 42 2.15 15.17 8.56
N GLN A 43 1.17 14.26 8.58
CA GLN A 43 0.74 13.55 9.79
C GLN A 43 0.80 12.04 9.61
N LEU A 44 0.86 11.31 10.72
CA LEU A 44 0.68 9.87 10.77
C LEU A 44 -0.19 9.53 11.98
N PHE A 45 -1.27 8.78 11.76
CA PHE A 45 -2.26 8.45 12.78
C PHE A 45 -2.79 9.70 13.52
N GLY A 46 -2.89 10.83 12.82
CA GLY A 46 -3.29 12.12 13.40
C GLY A 46 -2.24 12.80 14.29
N LEU A 47 -1.02 12.28 14.37
CA LEU A 47 0.12 12.93 15.02
C LEU A 47 0.92 13.71 13.98
N GLU A 48 1.24 14.97 14.27
CA GLU A 48 2.06 15.82 13.40
C GLU A 48 3.52 15.35 13.41
N ILE A 49 4.00 14.92 12.24
CA ILE A 49 5.37 14.43 12.03
C ILE A 49 6.19 15.44 11.22
N LEU A 50 5.56 16.06 10.22
CA LEU A 50 6.15 17.10 9.38
C LEU A 50 5.42 18.42 9.65
N PRO A 51 6.02 19.33 10.44
CA PRO A 51 5.39 20.61 10.78
C PRO A 51 5.06 21.41 9.53
N LEU A 52 3.77 21.69 9.33
CA LEU A 52 3.29 22.37 8.12
C LEU A 52 3.69 23.84 8.12
N VAL A 53 3.96 24.42 6.95
CA VAL A 53 4.23 25.87 6.82
C VAL A 53 3.08 26.72 7.40
N SER A 54 1.83 26.24 7.29
CA SER A 54 0.66 26.91 7.88
C SER A 54 0.70 27.01 9.41
N ASN A 55 1.44 26.11 10.06
CA ASN A 55 1.59 26.03 11.52
C ASN A 55 2.95 26.61 11.98
N GLY A 56 3.66 27.34 11.11
CA GLY A 56 5.00 27.85 11.38
C GLY A 56 6.14 26.84 11.18
N GLY A 57 5.84 25.70 10.56
CA GLY A 57 6.81 24.68 10.19
C GLY A 57 7.51 24.92 8.84
N TRP A 58 8.15 23.88 8.31
CA TRP A 58 8.94 23.94 7.08
C TRP A 58 8.36 23.09 5.94
N TYR A 59 7.40 22.21 6.24
CA TYR A 59 6.89 21.26 5.28
C TYR A 59 5.68 21.83 4.51
N GLN A 60 5.80 21.91 3.19
CA GLN A 60 4.67 22.25 2.33
C GLN A 60 3.96 20.95 1.90
N PRO A 61 2.68 20.76 2.27
CA PRO A 61 1.96 19.52 1.98
C PRO A 61 1.82 19.31 0.48
N ASN A 62 2.00 18.07 0.03
CA ASN A 62 1.83 17.71 -1.37
C ASN A 62 0.35 17.43 -1.67
N GLY A 63 -0.36 18.41 -2.21
CA GLY A 63 -1.77 18.30 -2.57
C GLY A 63 -2.10 17.14 -3.53
N MET A 64 -1.15 16.68 -4.35
CA MET A 64 -1.35 15.52 -5.23
C MET A 64 -1.56 14.23 -4.43
N MET A 65 -0.91 14.09 -3.27
CA MET A 65 -0.98 12.88 -2.43
C MET A 65 -2.37 12.67 -1.81
N LEU A 66 -3.18 13.73 -1.75
CA LEU A 66 -4.56 13.66 -1.30
C LEU A 66 -5.51 13.15 -2.40
N LEU A 67 -5.14 13.31 -3.68
CA LEU A 67 -5.98 12.93 -4.81
C LEU A 67 -5.84 11.44 -5.17
N ALA A 68 -6.87 10.88 -5.80
CA ALA A 68 -6.89 9.49 -6.27
C ALA A 68 -5.70 9.06 -7.16
N PRO A 69 -5.17 9.91 -8.07
CA PRO A 69 -4.03 9.55 -8.93
C PRO A 69 -2.77 9.13 -8.16
N SER A 70 -2.54 9.68 -6.96
CA SER A 70 -1.36 9.34 -6.16
C SER A 70 -1.26 7.85 -5.82
N ALA A 71 -2.39 7.17 -5.61
CA ALA A 71 -2.41 5.75 -5.29
C ALA A 71 -1.82 4.90 -6.42
N PHE A 72 -2.06 5.25 -7.68
CA PHE A 72 -1.51 4.52 -8.82
C PHE A 72 0.01 4.63 -8.88
N PHE A 73 0.56 5.83 -8.64
CA PHE A 73 2.00 6.04 -8.59
C PHE A 73 2.64 5.28 -7.43
N LEU A 74 2.05 5.36 -6.22
CA LEU A 74 2.57 4.67 -5.04
C LEU A 74 2.55 3.14 -5.21
N ILE A 75 1.46 2.58 -5.74
CA ILE A 75 1.37 1.15 -6.03
C ILE A 75 2.36 0.76 -7.13
N GLY A 76 2.51 1.57 -8.18
CA GLY A 76 3.49 1.36 -9.25
C GLY A 76 4.92 1.30 -8.71
N PHE A 77 5.31 2.26 -7.86
CA PHE A 77 6.61 2.28 -7.20
C PHE A 77 6.78 1.12 -6.22
N LEU A 78 5.74 0.73 -5.50
CA LEU A 78 5.77 -0.42 -4.60
C LEU A 78 6.03 -1.73 -5.37
N ILE A 79 5.29 -1.96 -6.46
CA ILE A 79 5.48 -3.14 -7.32
C ILE A 79 6.89 -3.12 -7.92
N TRP A 80 7.34 -1.98 -8.42
CA TRP A 80 8.68 -1.82 -8.96
C TRP A 80 9.75 -2.18 -7.92
N ALA A 81 9.69 -1.59 -6.71
CA ALA A 81 10.63 -1.87 -5.64
C ALA A 81 10.65 -3.35 -5.23
N ILE A 82 9.47 -3.97 -5.09
CA ILE A 82 9.36 -5.41 -4.78
C ILE A 82 10.00 -6.25 -5.89
N ARG A 83 9.70 -5.96 -7.15
CA ARG A 83 10.24 -6.71 -8.30
C ARG A 83 11.75 -6.50 -8.48
N THR A 84 12.27 -5.33 -8.15
CA THR A 84 13.73 -5.08 -8.13
C THR A 84 14.43 -5.89 -7.04
N LEU A 85 13.82 -6.03 -5.86
CA LEU A 85 14.38 -6.83 -4.75
C LEU A 85 14.15 -8.34 -4.92
N LYS A 86 13.06 -8.74 -5.61
CA LYS A 86 12.70 -10.13 -5.89
C LYS A 86 12.46 -10.33 -7.40
N PRO A 87 13.53 -10.43 -8.20
CA PRO A 87 13.42 -10.61 -9.65
C PRO A 87 12.64 -11.87 -10.06
N ALA A 88 12.57 -12.88 -9.19
CA ALA A 88 11.77 -14.10 -9.42
C ALA A 88 10.26 -13.84 -9.58
N GLN A 89 9.77 -12.67 -9.18
CA GLN A 89 8.36 -12.25 -9.37
C GLN A 89 8.14 -11.43 -10.66
N VAL A 90 9.19 -11.20 -11.46
CA VAL A 90 9.07 -10.54 -12.75
C VAL A 90 8.47 -11.55 -13.74
N GLU A 91 7.30 -11.20 -14.27
CA GLU A 91 6.64 -12.00 -15.31
C GLU A 91 7.49 -12.04 -16.57
N ALA A 92 7.51 -13.19 -17.25
CA ALA A 92 8.19 -13.31 -18.54
C ALA A 92 7.55 -12.33 -19.53
N LYS A 93 8.37 -11.74 -20.41
CA LYS A 93 7.84 -10.99 -21.55
C LYS A 93 7.13 -12.00 -22.45
N GLU A 94 5.82 -11.82 -22.61
CA GLU A 94 5.05 -12.47 -23.68
C GLU A 94 5.51 -12.00 -25.06
#